data_AF-A0A2G9TK99-F1
#
_entry.id   AF-A0A2G9TK99-F1
#
_cell.length_a   1.000
_cell.length_b   1.000
_cell.length_c   1.000
_cell.angle_alpha   90.00
_cell.angle_beta   90.00
_cell.angle_gamma   90.00
#
_symmetry.space_group_name_H-M   'P 1'
#
loop_
_entity.id
_entity.type
_entity.pdbx_description
1 polymer ?
#
loop_
_entity_poly.entity_id
_entity_poly.type
_entity_poly.pdbx_seq_one_letter_code
_entity_poly.pdbx_strand_id
1 'polypeptide(L)'
;PLEMIAERESIYRLLAQVTKDNMNKAINKYTIDPKTRYVSLESSLQPEDVVQIVSSDNPRLAPIGQPLIMNNSRSVHTHPGLETYSLWKFCHQALSPYKLKMFDMDLCWNDGRALAALIAKFRPELLDYFSVISLESSEERLQLVFKVVEDAMAVIPPCTPSEWAFLVKEAKIGYIGEIVDII
;
A
#
# COMPACT_ATOMS: atom_id res chain seq x y z
N PRO A 1 -16.95 12.10 -11.55
CA PRO A 1 -15.78 11.69 -12.37
C PRO A 1 -16.02 11.73 -13.88
N LEU A 2 -17.20 11.38 -14.39
CA LEU A 2 -17.47 11.48 -15.81
C LEU A 2 -17.30 12.91 -16.33
N GLU A 3 -17.71 13.93 -15.57
CA GLU A 3 -17.43 15.35 -15.89
C GLU A 3 -15.94 15.66 -15.98
N MET A 4 -15.16 15.25 -14.97
CA MET A 4 -13.70 15.47 -14.98
C MET A 4 -13.02 14.76 -16.15
N ILE A 5 -13.48 13.56 -16.52
CA ILE A 5 -12.96 12.82 -17.67
C ILE A 5 -13.39 13.50 -18.97
N ALA A 6 -14.63 13.96 -19.10
CA ALA A 6 -15.12 14.69 -20.26
C ALA A 6 -14.35 16.00 -20.47
N GLU A 7 -14.08 16.75 -19.41
CA GLU A 7 -13.22 17.93 -19.46
C GLU A 7 -11.80 17.57 -19.88
N ARG A 8 -11.21 16.52 -19.27
CA ARG A 8 -9.85 16.06 -19.57
C ARG A 8 -9.70 15.60 -21.01
N GLU A 9 -10.68 14.88 -21.54
CA GLU A 9 -10.71 14.36 -22.91
C GLU A 9 -11.02 15.47 -23.92
N SER A 10 -11.83 16.47 -23.56
CA SER A 10 -12.03 17.67 -24.38
C SER A 10 -10.72 18.42 -24.59
N ILE A 11 -9.93 18.58 -23.53
CA ILE A 11 -8.58 19.17 -23.62
C ILE A 11 -7.64 18.25 -24.41
N TYR A 12 -7.72 16.93 -24.22
CA TYR A 12 -6.86 15.97 -24.91
C TYR A 12 -7.03 16.03 -26.44
N ARG A 13 -8.26 16.22 -26.94
CA ARG A 13 -8.52 16.39 -28.39
C ARG A 13 -7.82 17.59 -29.00
N LEU A 14 -7.64 18.67 -28.24
CA LEU A 14 -6.93 19.86 -28.72
C LEU A 14 -5.45 19.58 -28.99
N LEU A 15 -4.83 18.61 -28.30
CA LEU A 15 -3.39 18.29 -28.46
C LEU A 15 -3.02 17.94 -29.89
N ALA A 16 -3.88 17.20 -30.60
CA ALA A 16 -3.63 16.81 -32.00
C ALA A 16 -3.67 17.99 -32.97
N GLN A 17 -4.24 19.12 -32.55
CA GLN A 17 -4.45 20.30 -33.38
C GLN A 17 -3.58 21.48 -32.95
N VAL A 18 -2.70 21.33 -31.93
CA VAL A 18 -1.90 22.44 -31.40
C VAL A 18 -0.96 23.02 -32.46
N THR A 19 -1.07 24.33 -32.68
CA THR A 19 -0.19 25.15 -33.51
C THR A 19 0.27 26.36 -32.72
N LYS A 20 1.28 27.08 -33.22
CA LYS A 20 1.70 28.34 -32.57
C LYS A 20 0.59 29.40 -32.57
N ASP A 21 -0.36 29.30 -33.48
CA ASP A 21 -1.43 30.28 -33.67
C ASP A 21 -2.64 30.04 -32.76
N ASN A 22 -2.89 28.80 -32.32
CA ASN A 22 -4.00 28.47 -31.41
C ASN A 22 -3.60 28.38 -29.92
N MET A 23 -2.33 28.65 -29.62
CA MET A 23 -1.79 28.74 -28.27
C MET A 23 -1.64 30.19 -27.81
N ASN A 24 -1.77 30.42 -26.51
CA ASN A 24 -1.63 31.75 -25.94
C ASN A 24 -0.16 32.21 -26.00
N LYS A 25 0.09 33.42 -26.51
CA LYS A 25 1.46 33.93 -26.70
C LYS A 25 2.18 34.28 -25.39
N ALA A 26 1.43 34.47 -24.29
CA ALA A 26 1.97 34.82 -22.99
C ALA A 26 2.44 33.57 -22.21
N ILE A 27 3.50 32.92 -22.69
CA ILE A 27 4.04 31.67 -22.11
C ILE A 27 4.42 31.86 -20.62
N ASN A 28 4.88 33.06 -20.24
CA ASN A 28 5.22 33.41 -18.85
C ASN A 28 4.01 33.42 -17.90
N LYS A 29 2.78 33.34 -18.41
CA LYS A 29 1.53 33.29 -17.63
C LYS A 29 0.90 31.89 -17.61
N TYR A 30 1.58 30.88 -18.17
CA TYR A 30 1.04 29.53 -18.21
C TYR A 30 0.92 28.93 -16.82
N THR A 31 -0.22 28.32 -16.53
CA THR A 31 -0.47 27.57 -15.29
C THR A 31 -1.11 26.22 -15.62
N ILE A 32 -1.46 25.46 -14.56
CA ILE A 32 -2.22 24.22 -14.71
C ILE A 32 -3.58 24.46 -15.37
N ASP A 33 -4.17 25.66 -15.20
CA ASP A 33 -5.43 26.04 -15.84
C ASP A 33 -5.27 26.04 -17.38
N PRO A 34 -5.99 25.18 -18.11
CA PRO A 34 -5.90 25.08 -19.57
C PRO A 34 -6.27 26.39 -20.30
N LYS A 35 -7.09 27.27 -19.71
CA LYS A 35 -7.46 28.57 -20.31
C LYS A 35 -6.29 29.53 -20.42
N THR A 36 -5.25 29.34 -19.59
CA THR A 36 -4.02 30.15 -19.70
C THR A 36 -3.15 29.75 -20.89
N ARG A 37 -3.41 28.59 -21.49
CA ARG A 37 -2.59 27.97 -22.55
C ARG A 37 -3.31 27.90 -23.89
N TYR A 38 -4.57 27.50 -23.92
CA TYR A 38 -5.37 27.33 -25.14
C TYR A 38 -6.30 28.52 -25.34
N VAL A 39 -6.25 29.16 -26.53
CA VAL A 39 -7.01 30.40 -26.82
C VAL A 39 -8.51 30.13 -26.99
N SER A 40 -8.89 28.96 -27.51
CA SER A 40 -10.29 28.55 -27.73
C SER A 40 -10.56 27.22 -27.03
N LEU A 41 -10.68 27.27 -25.70
CA LEU A 41 -10.99 26.09 -24.91
C LEU A 41 -12.51 25.84 -24.89
N GLU A 42 -12.96 24.89 -25.72
CA GLU A 42 -14.34 24.42 -25.72
C GLU A 42 -14.43 23.00 -25.14
N SER A 43 -15.33 22.80 -24.18
CA SER A 43 -15.65 21.46 -23.66
C SER A 43 -16.57 20.75 -24.64
N SER A 44 -15.97 20.07 -25.62
CA SER A 44 -16.71 19.40 -26.71
C SER A 44 -17.36 18.07 -26.32
N LEU A 45 -16.93 17.46 -25.22
CA LEU A 45 -17.46 16.18 -24.74
C LEU A 45 -18.43 16.38 -23.58
N GLN A 46 -19.48 15.58 -23.59
CA GLN A 46 -20.40 15.45 -22.46
C GLN A 46 -20.02 14.22 -21.61
N PRO A 47 -20.44 14.15 -20.33
CA PRO A 47 -20.19 13.00 -19.46
C PRO A 47 -20.58 11.64 -20.07
N GLU A 48 -21.63 11.60 -20.89
CA GLU A 48 -22.15 10.40 -21.55
C GLU A 48 -21.16 9.86 -22.60
N ASP A 49 -20.39 10.74 -23.24
CA ASP A 49 -19.44 10.39 -24.31
C ASP A 49 -18.18 9.70 -23.79
N VAL A 50 -17.97 9.66 -22.47
CA VAL A 50 -16.75 9.13 -21.83
C VAL A 50 -17.00 7.95 -20.89
N VAL A 51 -18.23 7.44 -20.86
CA VAL A 51 -18.62 6.32 -19.98
C VAL A 51 -17.76 5.08 -20.23
N GLN A 52 -17.41 4.79 -21.49
CA GLN A 52 -16.56 3.65 -21.84
C GLN A 52 -15.13 3.71 -21.30
N ILE A 53 -14.65 4.90 -20.90
CA ILE A 53 -13.30 5.10 -20.35
C ILE A 53 -13.27 4.71 -18.86
N VAL A 54 -14.43 4.68 -18.20
CA VAL A 54 -14.53 4.34 -16.78
C VAL A 54 -14.61 2.82 -16.62
N SER A 55 -13.54 2.23 -16.07
CA SER A 55 -13.57 0.84 -15.60
C SER A 55 -14.24 0.79 -14.23
N SER A 56 -15.51 0.36 -14.20
CA SER A 56 -16.32 0.16 -12.99
C SER A 56 -17.30 -0.98 -13.23
N ASP A 57 -17.78 -1.62 -12.16
CA ASP A 57 -18.79 -2.69 -12.23
C ASP A 57 -20.11 -2.18 -12.85
N ASN A 58 -20.37 -0.86 -12.82
CA ASN A 58 -21.51 -0.25 -13.50
C ASN A 58 -21.27 1.22 -13.92
N PRO A 59 -20.58 1.48 -15.05
CA PRO A 59 -20.11 2.82 -15.41
C PRO A 59 -21.25 3.78 -15.82
N ARG A 60 -22.40 3.25 -16.24
CA ARG A 60 -23.60 4.04 -16.60
C ARG A 60 -24.40 4.54 -15.40
N LEU A 61 -24.17 3.98 -14.22
CA LEU A 61 -24.83 4.39 -12.97
C LEU A 61 -23.96 5.32 -12.11
N ALA A 62 -22.79 5.72 -12.60
CA ALA A 62 -21.97 6.70 -11.92
C ALA A 62 -22.74 8.04 -11.85
N PRO A 63 -23.00 8.59 -10.66
CA PRO A 63 -23.75 9.83 -10.56
C PRO A 63 -22.99 10.96 -11.25
N ILE A 64 -23.68 11.65 -12.16
CA ILE A 64 -23.19 12.84 -12.88
C ILE A 64 -23.24 14.02 -11.90
N GLY A 65 -22.22 14.88 -11.90
CA GLY A 65 -22.13 16.03 -10.98
C GLY A 65 -21.84 15.72 -9.51
N GLN A 66 -21.67 14.45 -9.15
CA GLN A 66 -21.32 14.06 -7.79
C GLN A 66 -19.90 13.48 -7.75
N PRO A 67 -19.16 13.68 -6.65
CA PRO A 67 -18.01 12.85 -6.37
C PRO A 67 -18.49 11.40 -6.46
N LEU A 68 -17.73 10.53 -7.14
CA LEU A 68 -17.92 9.12 -6.82
C LEU A 68 -17.68 9.03 -5.34
N ILE A 69 -18.64 8.41 -4.64
CA ILE A 69 -18.28 7.73 -3.41
C ILE A 69 -17.28 6.70 -3.89
N MET A 70 -15.98 7.03 -3.80
CA MET A 70 -14.95 6.02 -3.72
C MET A 70 -15.40 5.22 -2.53
N ASN A 71 -16.09 4.11 -2.79
CA ASN A 71 -16.40 3.11 -1.80
C ASN A 71 -15.05 2.50 -1.45
N ASN A 72 -14.29 3.28 -0.68
CA ASN A 72 -13.19 2.82 0.13
C ASN A 72 -13.77 2.03 1.32
N SER A 73 -15.03 1.57 1.27
CA SER A 73 -15.44 0.42 2.05
C SER A 73 -14.45 -0.72 1.80
N ARG A 74 -14.00 -0.93 0.55
CA ARG A 74 -12.87 -1.82 0.19
C ARG A 74 -11.48 -1.20 0.42
N SER A 75 -11.36 -0.12 1.18
CA SER A 75 -10.05 0.31 1.65
C SER A 75 -9.48 -0.83 2.46
N VAL A 76 -8.23 -1.15 2.18
CA VAL A 76 -7.47 -2.10 3.00
C VAL A 76 -7.55 -1.71 4.48
N HIS A 77 -7.63 -0.40 4.77
CA HIS A 77 -7.62 0.17 6.11
C HIS A 77 -8.98 0.14 6.86
N THR A 78 -10.04 -0.41 6.26
CA THR A 78 -11.39 -0.42 6.87
C THR A 78 -12.06 -1.78 6.89
N HIS A 79 -11.46 -2.79 6.24
CA HIS A 79 -11.97 -4.15 6.22
C HIS A 79 -10.97 -5.08 6.92
N PRO A 80 -11.30 -5.64 8.09
CA PRO A 80 -10.37 -6.48 8.88
C PRO A 80 -9.77 -7.66 8.10
N GLY A 81 -10.55 -8.25 7.18
CA GLY A 81 -10.06 -9.31 6.29
C GLY A 81 -9.04 -8.84 5.25
N LEU A 82 -9.14 -7.58 4.81
CA LEU A 82 -8.16 -6.97 3.90
C LEU A 82 -6.91 -6.48 4.65
N GLU A 83 -7.04 -6.05 5.90
CA GLU A 83 -5.90 -5.69 6.76
C GLU A 83 -4.96 -6.87 6.96
N THR A 84 -5.52 -8.03 7.37
CA THR A 84 -4.74 -9.26 7.55
C THR A 84 -4.07 -9.70 6.24
N TYR A 85 -4.79 -9.63 5.12
CA TYR A 85 -4.23 -9.98 3.81
C TYR A 85 -3.09 -9.04 3.40
N SER A 86 -3.24 -7.74 3.63
CA SER A 86 -2.23 -6.75 3.30
C SER A 86 -1.00 -6.85 4.18
N LEU A 87 -1.15 -7.13 5.48
CA LEU A 87 -0.04 -7.45 6.36
C LEU A 87 0.70 -8.70 5.87
N TRP A 88 -0.02 -9.78 5.55
CA TRP A 88 0.59 -10.99 4.99
C TRP A 88 1.32 -10.70 3.69
N LYS A 89 0.70 -9.94 2.78
CA LYS A 89 1.30 -9.58 1.48
C LYS A 89 2.55 -8.74 1.65
N PHE A 90 2.52 -7.79 2.58
CA PHE A 90 3.68 -6.98 2.95
C PHE A 90 4.81 -7.88 3.46
N CYS A 91 4.55 -8.72 4.47
CA CYS A 91 5.55 -9.64 5.03
C CYS A 91 6.09 -10.60 3.96
N HIS A 92 5.23 -11.16 3.12
CA HIS A 92 5.63 -12.06 2.03
C HIS A 92 6.59 -11.37 1.04
N GLN A 93 6.29 -10.14 0.62
CA GLN A 93 7.17 -9.35 -0.24
C GLN A 93 8.45 -8.92 0.48
N ALA A 94 8.33 -8.53 1.74
CA ALA A 94 9.45 -8.09 2.57
C ALA A 94 10.47 -9.23 2.74
N LEU A 95 10.01 -10.43 3.03
CA LEU A 95 10.84 -11.58 3.36
C LEU A 95 11.30 -12.40 2.15
N SER A 96 10.85 -12.06 0.93
CA SER A 96 11.24 -12.75 -0.31
C SER A 96 12.76 -12.92 -0.51
N PRO A 97 13.63 -11.93 -0.20
CA PRO A 97 15.08 -12.08 -0.32
C PRO A 97 15.70 -13.12 0.61
N TYR A 98 15.05 -13.41 1.74
CA TYR A 98 15.55 -14.32 2.79
C TYR A 98 15.29 -15.80 2.49
N LYS A 99 14.70 -16.12 1.32
CA LYS A 99 14.37 -17.49 0.89
C LYS A 99 13.53 -18.28 1.92
N LEU A 100 12.74 -17.58 2.72
CA LEU A 100 11.80 -18.16 3.67
C LEU A 100 10.54 -18.62 2.93
N LYS A 101 10.00 -19.78 3.31
CA LYS A 101 8.74 -20.30 2.75
C LYS A 101 7.56 -19.72 3.52
N MET A 102 7.12 -18.53 3.13
CA MET A 102 5.95 -17.86 3.71
C MET A 102 4.66 -18.36 3.06
N PHE A 103 3.84 -19.11 3.79
CA PHE A 103 2.53 -19.59 3.33
C PHE A 103 1.38 -19.24 4.28
N ASP A 104 1.67 -18.80 5.51
CA ASP A 104 0.68 -18.36 6.49
C ASP A 104 1.22 -17.27 7.43
N MET A 105 0.35 -16.80 8.34
CA MET A 105 0.69 -15.87 9.44
C MET A 105 0.78 -16.60 10.79
N ASP A 106 1.08 -17.89 10.79
CA ASP A 106 1.10 -18.71 12.00
C ASP A 106 2.34 -19.61 12.04
N LEU A 107 2.32 -20.74 11.33
CA LEU A 107 3.40 -21.73 11.37
C LEU A 107 4.73 -21.16 10.87
N CYS A 108 4.70 -20.29 9.87
CA CYS A 108 5.89 -19.65 9.30
C CYS A 108 6.66 -18.77 10.30
N TRP A 109 6.03 -18.40 11.41
CA TRP A 109 6.59 -17.48 12.41
C TRP A 109 7.05 -18.19 13.68
N ASN A 110 6.75 -19.48 13.84
CA ASN A 110 7.01 -20.23 15.07
C ASN A 110 8.49 -20.42 15.39
N ASP A 111 9.35 -20.45 14.37
CA ASP A 111 10.77 -20.72 14.56
C ASP A 111 11.62 -19.45 14.80
N GLY A 112 10.98 -18.28 14.80
CA GLY A 112 11.60 -16.97 14.99
C GLY A 112 12.36 -16.41 13.78
N ARG A 113 12.54 -17.18 12.69
CA ARG A 113 13.32 -16.73 11.53
C ARG A 113 12.61 -15.63 10.75
N ALA A 114 11.29 -15.73 10.59
CA ALA A 114 10.51 -14.71 9.91
C ALA A 114 10.53 -13.37 10.68
N LEU A 115 10.39 -13.41 12.01
CA LEU A 115 10.50 -12.22 12.85
C LEU A 115 11.91 -11.61 12.77
N ALA A 116 12.95 -12.42 12.93
CA ALA A 116 14.34 -11.95 12.82
C ALA A 116 14.63 -11.31 11.46
N ALA A 117 14.15 -11.92 10.37
CA ALA A 117 14.31 -11.38 9.02
C ALA A 117 13.58 -10.05 8.84
N LEU A 118 12.39 -9.90 9.43
CA LEU A 118 11.61 -8.67 9.38
C LEU A 118 12.37 -7.53 10.04
N ILE A 119 12.87 -7.74 11.27
CA ILE A 119 13.66 -6.74 12.00
C ILE A 119 14.96 -6.42 11.26
N ALA A 120 15.74 -7.45 10.88
CA ALA A 120 17.01 -7.25 10.20
C ALA A 120 16.88 -6.54 8.84
N LYS A 121 15.73 -6.65 8.17
CA LYS A 121 15.50 -5.99 6.88
C LYS A 121 15.33 -4.48 7.03
N PHE A 122 14.51 -4.05 7.99
CA PHE A 122 14.12 -2.64 8.14
C PHE A 122 14.96 -1.90 9.18
N ARG A 123 15.51 -2.63 10.15
CA ARG A 123 16.36 -2.11 11.23
C ARG A 123 17.62 -2.99 11.38
N PRO A 124 18.48 -3.03 10.35
CA PRO A 124 19.69 -3.88 10.35
C PRO A 124 20.68 -3.55 11.47
N GLU A 125 20.60 -2.35 12.05
CA GLU A 125 21.43 -1.93 13.19
C GLU A 125 21.04 -2.61 14.51
N LEU A 126 19.83 -3.15 14.61
CA LEU A 126 19.32 -3.78 15.83
C LEU A 126 19.63 -5.27 15.91
N LEU A 127 19.70 -5.96 14.77
CA LEU A 127 19.80 -7.41 14.72
C LEU A 127 20.50 -7.88 13.44
N ASP A 128 21.58 -8.64 13.59
CA ASP A 128 22.18 -9.37 12.48
C ASP A 128 21.42 -10.68 12.24
N TYR A 129 20.79 -10.79 11.06
CA TYR A 129 20.01 -11.96 10.71
C TYR A 129 20.81 -13.26 10.75
N PHE A 130 22.05 -13.24 10.26
CA PHE A 130 22.86 -14.45 10.10
C PHE A 130 23.29 -15.03 11.45
N SER A 131 23.59 -14.17 12.43
CA SER A 131 23.87 -14.61 13.80
C SER A 131 22.64 -15.25 14.43
N VAL A 132 21.43 -14.72 14.22
CA VAL A 132 20.21 -15.27 14.82
C VAL A 132 19.85 -16.62 14.24
N ILE A 133 19.91 -16.79 12.92
CA ILE A 133 19.57 -18.09 12.30
C ILE A 133 20.59 -19.20 12.60
N SER A 134 21.79 -18.84 13.07
CA SER A 134 22.84 -19.79 13.46
C SER A 134 22.55 -20.48 14.79
N LEU A 135 21.68 -19.89 15.63
CA LEU A 135 21.21 -20.49 16.87
C LEU A 135 20.38 -21.74 16.56
N GLU A 136 20.64 -22.84 17.24
CA GLU A 136 19.93 -24.10 17.01
C GLU A 136 18.51 -24.05 17.58
N SER A 137 18.36 -23.52 18.80
CA SER A 137 17.07 -23.43 19.49
C SER A 137 16.18 -22.33 18.91
N SER A 138 14.92 -22.66 18.62
CA SER A 138 13.90 -21.66 18.25
C SER A 138 13.59 -20.71 19.40
N GLU A 139 13.67 -21.21 20.63
CA GLU A 139 13.39 -20.43 21.83
C GLU A 139 14.42 -19.32 22.03
N GLU A 140 15.70 -19.62 21.83
CA GLU A 140 16.79 -18.62 21.91
C GLU A 140 16.65 -17.55 20.82
N ARG A 141 16.27 -17.96 19.59
CA ARG A 141 16.00 -17.01 18.49
C ARG A 141 14.87 -16.06 18.85
N LEU A 142 13.75 -16.59 19.34
CA LEU A 142 12.58 -15.82 19.73
C LEU A 142 12.91 -14.89 20.91
N GLN A 143 13.62 -15.38 21.92
CA GLN A 143 14.02 -14.58 23.08
C GLN A 143 14.88 -13.38 22.67
N LEU A 144 15.84 -13.59 21.77
CA LEU A 144 16.68 -12.50 21.27
C LEU A 144 15.86 -11.47 20.49
N VAL A 145 14.99 -11.94 19.59
CA VAL A 145 14.14 -11.04 18.79
C VAL A 145 13.17 -10.26 19.68
N PHE A 146 12.52 -10.91 20.63
CA PHE A 146 11.59 -10.28 21.57
C PHE A 146 12.28 -9.20 22.38
N LYS A 147 13.47 -9.49 22.92
CA LYS A 147 14.25 -8.51 23.66
C LYS A 147 14.59 -7.29 22.80
N VAL A 148 15.05 -7.50 21.57
CA VAL A 148 15.39 -6.41 20.65
C VAL A 148 14.17 -5.56 20.31
N VAL A 149 13.02 -6.19 20.06
CA VAL A 149 11.76 -5.50 19.74
C VAL A 149 11.25 -4.71 20.95
N GLU A 150 11.28 -5.30 22.14
CA GLU A 150 10.88 -4.63 23.38
C GLU A 150 11.78 -3.42 23.68
N ASP A 151 13.10 -3.60 23.62
CA ASP A 151 14.08 -2.55 23.93
C ASP A 151 14.06 -1.41 22.91
N ALA A 152 13.90 -1.70 21.62
CA ALA A 152 14.08 -0.71 20.54
C ALA A 152 12.77 -0.16 19.96
N MET A 153 11.66 -0.91 20.06
CA MET A 153 10.36 -0.55 19.48
C MET A 153 9.29 -0.34 20.56
N ALA A 154 9.58 -0.66 21.82
CA ALA A 154 8.62 -0.60 22.93
C ALA A 154 7.35 -1.44 22.69
N VAL A 155 7.46 -2.49 21.87
CA VAL A 155 6.38 -3.46 21.63
C VAL A 155 6.60 -4.65 22.55
N ILE A 156 5.64 -4.88 23.44
CA ILE A 156 5.74 -5.92 24.47
C ILE A 156 5.34 -7.27 23.84
N PRO A 157 6.16 -8.33 23.96
CA PRO A 157 5.79 -9.66 23.48
C PRO A 157 4.51 -10.16 24.16
N PRO A 158 3.55 -10.74 23.42
CA PRO A 158 2.28 -11.20 23.97
C PRO A 158 2.39 -12.44 24.86
N CYS A 159 3.53 -13.15 24.82
CA CYS A 159 3.79 -14.37 25.58
C CYS A 159 5.29 -14.61 25.71
N THR A 160 5.66 -15.64 26.48
CA THR A 160 7.06 -16.08 26.55
C THR A 160 7.52 -16.77 25.25
N PRO A 161 8.84 -16.84 24.97
CA PRO A 161 9.38 -17.55 23.80
C PRO A 161 8.92 -19.01 23.70
N SER A 162 8.79 -19.73 24.82
CA SER A 162 8.35 -21.14 24.86
C SER A 162 6.87 -21.30 24.51
N GLU A 163 6.04 -20.30 24.81
CA GLU A 163 4.60 -20.30 24.56
C GLU A 163 4.24 -19.81 23.14
N TRP A 164 5.17 -19.12 22.47
CA TRP A 164 4.95 -18.48 21.16
C TRP A 164 4.37 -19.45 20.12
N ALA A 165 4.92 -20.66 20.03
CA ALA A 165 4.45 -21.65 19.06
C ALA A 165 2.97 -22.04 19.25
N PHE A 166 2.46 -21.94 20.48
CA PHE A 166 1.09 -22.31 20.88
C PHE A 166 0.14 -21.11 20.96
N LEU A 167 0.65 -19.89 20.76
CA LEU A 167 -0.14 -18.68 20.79
C LEU A 167 -1.18 -18.67 19.65
N VAL A 168 -2.37 -18.14 19.93
CA VAL A 168 -3.43 -17.99 18.92
C VAL A 168 -2.98 -17.10 17.77
N LYS A 169 -3.39 -17.47 16.55
CA LYS A 169 -3.00 -16.80 15.30
C LYS A 169 -3.29 -15.30 15.32
N GLU A 170 -4.43 -14.91 15.88
CA GLU A 170 -4.86 -13.50 15.95
C GLU A 170 -3.90 -12.65 16.80
N ALA A 171 -3.36 -13.21 17.89
CA ALA A 171 -2.39 -12.51 18.73
C ALA A 171 -1.02 -12.39 18.04
N LYS A 172 -0.61 -13.40 17.25
CA LYS A 172 0.60 -13.30 16.41
C LYS A 172 0.45 -12.21 15.35
N ILE A 173 -0.70 -12.18 14.66
CA ILE A 173 -1.02 -11.15 13.66
C ILE A 173 -0.98 -9.76 14.29
N GLY A 174 -1.59 -9.58 15.47
CA GLY A 174 -1.56 -8.32 16.20
C GLY A 174 -0.14 -7.85 16.49
N TYR A 175 0.68 -8.71 17.10
CA TYR A 175 2.07 -8.39 17.44
C TYR A 175 2.93 -8.08 16.19
N ILE A 176 2.78 -8.86 15.11
CA ILE A 176 3.50 -8.60 13.85
C ILE A 176 3.00 -7.28 13.23
N GLY A 177 1.71 -6.98 13.32
CA GLY A 177 1.13 -5.72 12.87
C GLY A 177 1.74 -4.52 13.59
N GLU A 178 1.82 -4.56 14.92
CA GLU A 178 2.44 -3.49 15.72
C GLU A 178 3.92 -3.27 15.36
N ILE A 179 4.67 -4.34 15.11
CA ILE A 179 6.05 -4.23 14.60
C ILE A 179 6.06 -3.56 13.22
N VAL A 180 5.18 -3.98 12.31
CA VAL A 180 5.12 -3.45 10.93
C VAL A 180 4.70 -1.98 10.90
N ASP A 181 3.88 -1.54 11.84
CA ASP A 181 3.45 -0.14 11.92
C ASP A 181 4.58 0.80 12.41
N ILE A 182 5.63 0.26 13.06
CA ILE A 182 6.75 1.03 13.62
C ILE A 182 7.95 1.09 12.66
N ILE A 183 8.17 0.07 11.83
CA ILE A 183 9.31 -0.03 10.91
C ILE A 183 9.14 0.79 9.63
#